data_AF-A0A0B2AIK5-F1
#
_entry.id   AF-A0A0B2AIK5-F1
#
_cell.length_a   1.000
_cell.length_b   1.000
_cell.length_c   1.000
_cell.angle_alpha   90.00
_cell.angle_beta   90.00
_cell.angle_gamma   90.00
#
_symmetry.space_group_name_H-M   'P 1'
#
loop_
_entity.id
_entity.type
_entity.pdbx_description
1 polymer ?
#
loop_
_entity_poly.entity_id
_entity_poly.type
_entity_poly.pdbx_seq_one_letter_code
_entity_poly.pdbx_strand_id
1 'polypeptide(L)'
;MGRRAAAGALGGLAGGVVFGMLMAMMGMLTTIASMVGSHSAWVGFGVHLMISVVYGLVLTLFFGRFLHSYGRGSLTGLVYGVVLWIIGPLLAMPVMLGMPVLALNATAMLSLMGHLVYGIILALVAVAVVRKAHA
;
A
#
# COMPACT_ATOMS: atom_id res chain seq x y z
N MET A 1 -15.63 1.63 -15.44
CA MET A 1 -14.39 0.90 -15.05
C MET A 1 -13.16 1.82 -15.06
N GLY A 2 -12.84 2.49 -16.18
CA GLY A 2 -11.57 3.23 -16.37
C GLY A 2 -11.22 4.26 -15.28
N ARG A 3 -12.19 5.04 -14.80
CA ARG A 3 -11.96 6.05 -13.75
C ARG A 3 -11.57 5.46 -12.40
N ARG A 4 -12.18 4.34 -12.00
CA ARG A 4 -11.82 3.63 -10.76
C ARG A 4 -10.40 3.06 -10.87
N ALA A 5 -10.05 2.51 -12.04
CA ALA A 5 -8.69 2.06 -12.30
C ALA A 5 -7.69 3.21 -12.22
N ALA A 6 -7.96 4.36 -12.85
CA ALA A 6 -7.10 5.55 -12.76
C ALA A 6 -6.96 6.06 -11.31
N ALA A 7 -8.06 6.10 -10.55
CA ALA A 7 -8.03 6.46 -9.14
C ALA A 7 -7.16 5.51 -8.30
N GLY A 8 -7.25 4.20 -8.59
CA GLY A 8 -6.47 3.17 -7.92
C GLY A 8 -4.99 3.24 -8.25
N ALA A 9 -4.64 3.43 -9.53
CA ALA A 9 -3.26 3.58 -9.97
C ALA A 9 -2.62 4.85 -9.40
N LEU A 10 -3.29 6.01 -9.51
CA LEU A 10 -2.76 7.27 -8.99
C LEU A 10 -2.65 7.28 -7.47
N GLY A 11 -3.67 6.79 -6.76
CA GLY A 11 -3.62 6.68 -5.31
C GLY A 11 -2.61 5.65 -4.83
N GLY A 12 -2.48 4.53 -5.55
CA GLY A 12 -1.49 3.49 -5.29
C GLY A 12 -0.07 4.02 -5.44
N LEU A 13 0.21 4.75 -6.53
CA LEU A 13 1.50 5.41 -6.73
C LEU A 13 1.77 6.46 -5.65
N ALA A 14 0.82 7.36 -5.36
CA ALA A 14 1.01 8.40 -4.36
C ALA A 14 1.29 7.82 -2.96
N GLY A 15 0.49 6.85 -2.53
CA GLY A 15 0.72 6.16 -1.26
C GLY A 15 2.00 5.36 -1.26
N GLY A 16 2.31 4.67 -2.36
CA GLY A 16 3.51 3.84 -2.52
C GLY A 16 4.80 4.64 -2.55
N VAL A 17 4.80 5.86 -3.11
CA VAL A 17 5.95 6.76 -3.05
C VAL A 17 6.22 7.19 -1.61
N VAL A 18 5.20 7.64 -0.88
CA VAL A 18 5.36 8.07 0.51
C VAL A 18 5.77 6.90 1.42
N PHE A 19 5.16 5.74 1.25
CA PHE A 19 5.55 4.55 2.00
C PHE A 19 6.95 4.06 1.60
N GLY A 20 7.29 4.10 0.31
CA GLY A 20 8.63 3.81 -0.20
C GLY A 20 9.70 4.71 0.41
N MET A 21 9.42 6.01 0.60
CA MET A 21 10.31 6.94 1.31
C MET A 21 10.51 6.53 2.78
N LEU A 22 9.43 6.18 3.49
CA LEU A 22 9.53 5.68 4.87
C LEU A 22 10.38 4.41 4.95
N MET A 23 10.19 3.48 4.01
CA MET A 23 11.01 2.27 3.94
C MET A 23 12.47 2.56 3.61
N ALA A 24 12.74 3.55 2.75
CA ALA A 24 14.11 3.97 2.44
C ALA A 24 14.82 4.50 3.68
N MET A 25 14.15 5.36 4.46
CA MET A 25 14.67 5.90 5.72
C MET A 25 14.93 4.81 6.77
N MET A 26 14.12 3.75 6.77
CA MET A 26 14.25 2.60 7.68
C MET A 26 15.16 1.48 7.13
N GLY A 27 15.73 1.63 5.94
CA GLY A 27 16.56 0.60 5.30
C GLY A 27 15.80 -0.68 4.89
N MET A 28 14.47 -0.64 4.77
CA MET A 28 13.64 -1.83 4.52
C MET A 28 13.44 -2.16 3.03
N LEU A 29 13.89 -1.31 2.11
CA LEU A 29 13.71 -1.55 0.67
C LEU A 29 14.47 -2.79 0.17
N THR A 30 15.61 -3.12 0.76
CA THR A 30 16.37 -4.33 0.41
C THR A 30 15.63 -5.61 0.79
N THR A 31 14.82 -5.59 1.86
CA THR A 31 13.93 -6.70 2.23
C THR A 31 12.83 -6.93 1.19
N ILE A 32 12.34 -5.87 0.54
CA ILE A 32 11.40 -6.02 -0.58
C ILE A 32 12.13 -6.52 -1.84
N ALA A 33 13.35 -6.02 -2.09
CA ALA A 33 14.15 -6.46 -3.23
C ALA A 33 14.50 -7.96 -3.16
N SER A 34 14.72 -8.50 -1.97
CA SER A 34 15.07 -9.92 -1.80
C SER A 34 13.93 -10.86 -2.19
N MET A 35 12.67 -10.40 -2.16
CA MET A 35 11.52 -11.16 -2.64
C MET A 35 11.60 -11.51 -4.13
N VAL A 36 12.43 -10.78 -4.89
CA VAL A 36 12.72 -11.04 -6.31
C VAL A 36 14.20 -11.41 -6.55
N GLY A 37 14.92 -11.83 -5.50
CA GLY A 37 16.32 -12.25 -5.59
C GLY A 37 17.32 -11.10 -5.79
N SER A 38 16.95 -9.86 -5.46
CA SER A 38 17.82 -8.69 -5.61
C SER A 38 18.23 -8.08 -4.26
N HIS A 39 19.38 -7.41 -4.23
CA HIS A 39 19.84 -6.62 -3.08
C HIS A 39 19.81 -5.11 -3.33
N SER A 40 19.32 -4.67 -4.50
CA SER A 40 19.26 -3.25 -4.85
C SER A 40 18.04 -2.57 -4.24
N ALA A 41 18.27 -1.51 -3.47
CA ALA A 41 17.19 -0.68 -2.91
C ALA A 41 16.28 -0.09 -4.00
N TRP A 42 16.83 0.23 -5.18
CA TRP A 42 16.05 0.71 -6.33
C TRP A 42 15.12 -0.35 -6.89
N VAL A 43 15.58 -1.61 -6.94
CA VAL A 43 14.72 -2.74 -7.34
C VAL A 43 13.61 -2.94 -6.31
N GLY A 44 13.94 -2.91 -5.02
CA GLY A 44 12.95 -2.97 -3.94
C GLY A 44 11.90 -1.87 -4.00
N PHE A 45 12.32 -0.63 -4.30
CA PHE A 45 11.41 0.49 -4.51
C PHE A 45 10.49 0.28 -5.72
N GLY A 46 11.02 -0.20 -6.84
CA GLY A 46 10.24 -0.52 -8.04
C GLY A 46 9.20 -1.62 -7.79
N VAL A 47 9.60 -2.70 -7.13
CA VAL A 47 8.70 -3.80 -6.72
C VAL A 47 7.63 -3.28 -5.76
N HIS A 48 8.01 -2.43 -4.80
CA HIS A 48 7.04 -1.81 -3.90
C HIS A 48 6.00 -0.99 -4.66
N LEU A 49 6.43 -0.09 -5.57
CA LEU A 49 5.49 0.72 -6.35
C LEU A 49 4.56 -0.12 -7.21
N MET A 50 5.06 -1.20 -7.82
CA MET A 50 4.24 -2.15 -8.57
C MET A 50 3.14 -2.75 -7.67
N ILE A 51 3.52 -3.27 -6.50
CA ILE A 51 2.58 -3.83 -5.51
C ILE A 51 1.58 -2.76 -5.06
N SER A 52 2.05 -1.53 -4.80
CA SER A 52 1.21 -0.40 -4.40
C SER A 52 0.15 -0.04 -5.45
N VAL A 53 0.48 -0.13 -6.75
CA VAL A 53 -0.51 0.06 -7.82
C VAL A 53 -1.54 -1.07 -7.81
N VAL A 54 -1.11 -2.33 -7.70
CA VAL A 54 -2.01 -3.49 -7.65
C VAL A 54 -2.98 -3.35 -6.48
N TYR A 55 -2.50 -3.04 -5.28
CA TYR A 55 -3.35 -2.82 -4.12
C TYR A 55 -4.25 -1.59 -4.26
N GLY A 56 -3.79 -0.54 -4.93
CA GLY A 56 -4.62 0.62 -5.24
C GLY A 56 -5.79 0.26 -6.15
N LEU A 57 -5.54 -0.53 -7.19
CA LEU A 57 -6.57 -1.06 -8.09
C LEU A 57 -7.57 -1.95 -7.35
N VAL A 58 -7.09 -2.84 -6.48
CA VAL A 58 -7.97 -3.69 -5.66
C VAL A 58 -8.90 -2.83 -4.80
N LEU A 59 -8.39 -1.81 -4.12
CA LEU A 59 -9.23 -0.93 -3.33
C LEU A 59 -10.31 -0.26 -4.17
N THR A 60 -9.95 0.39 -5.27
CA THR A 60 -10.91 1.23 -6.00
C THR A 60 -11.89 0.43 -6.86
N LEU A 61 -11.50 -0.74 -7.35
CA LEU A 61 -12.37 -1.60 -8.15
C LEU A 61 -13.41 -2.32 -7.28
N PHE A 62 -13.00 -2.90 -6.14
CA PHE A 62 -13.88 -3.70 -5.29
C PHE A 62 -14.54 -2.89 -4.17
N PHE A 63 -13.87 -1.87 -3.64
CA PHE A 63 -14.34 -1.08 -2.49
C PHE A 63 -14.65 0.37 -2.85
N GLY A 64 -14.66 0.73 -4.14
CA GLY A 64 -14.90 2.10 -4.61
C GLY A 64 -16.20 2.74 -4.12
N ARG A 65 -17.22 1.94 -3.77
CA ARG A 65 -18.49 2.41 -3.18
C ARG A 65 -18.35 3.06 -1.80
N PHE A 66 -17.20 2.93 -1.15
CA PHE A 66 -16.92 3.54 0.14
C PHE A 66 -16.09 4.83 0.02
N LEU A 67 -15.65 5.19 -1.20
CA LEU A 67 -14.74 6.30 -1.51
C LEU A 67 -15.48 7.55 -2.01
N HIS A 68 -16.60 7.92 -1.38
CA HIS A 68 -17.42 9.07 -1.80
C HIS A 68 -17.20 10.34 -0.96
N SER A 69 -16.64 10.22 0.24
CA SER A 69 -16.28 11.36 1.09
C SER A 69 -14.89 11.17 1.68
N TYR A 70 -14.22 12.25 2.04
CA TYR A 70 -12.88 12.16 2.65
C TYR A 70 -12.91 11.42 3.98
N GLY A 71 -13.92 11.66 4.85
CA GLY A 71 -14.04 10.95 6.13
C GLY A 71 -14.22 9.43 5.97
N ARG A 72 -15.18 8.98 5.14
CA ARG A 72 -15.38 7.55 4.88
C ARG A 72 -14.22 6.95 4.09
N GLY A 73 -13.62 7.71 3.18
CA GLY A 73 -12.42 7.33 2.45
C GLY A 73 -11.25 7.05 3.39
N SER A 74 -10.94 7.97 4.31
CA SER A 74 -9.86 7.79 5.29
C SER A 74 -10.07 6.55 6.16
N LEU A 75 -11.29 6.32 6.67
CA LEU A 75 -11.59 5.11 7.45
C LEU A 75 -11.43 3.84 6.61
N THR A 76 -11.90 3.86 5.36
CA THR A 76 -11.73 2.75 4.41
C THR A 76 -10.25 2.48 4.17
N GLY A 77 -9.45 3.53 3.96
CA GLY A 77 -8.01 3.46 3.75
C GLY A 77 -7.27 2.90 4.96
N LEU A 78 -7.63 3.33 6.18
CA LEU A 78 -7.05 2.80 7.42
C LEU A 78 -7.32 1.30 7.59
N VAL A 79 -8.58 0.88 7.46
CA VAL A 79 -8.96 -0.54 7.56
C VAL A 79 -8.24 -1.35 6.48
N TYR A 80 -8.21 -0.83 5.26
CA TYR A 80 -7.51 -1.49 4.17
C TYR A 80 -6.00 -1.59 4.42
N GLY A 81 -5.37 -0.55 4.98
CA GLY A 81 -3.98 -0.56 5.41
C GLY A 81 -3.69 -1.65 6.43
N VAL A 82 -4.53 -1.81 7.46
CA VAL A 82 -4.40 -2.91 8.44
C VAL A 82 -4.50 -4.28 7.75
N VAL A 83 -5.46 -4.46 6.85
CA VAL A 83 -5.62 -5.71 6.09
C VAL A 83 -4.36 -6.01 5.26
N LEU A 84 -3.83 -5.01 4.55
CA LEU A 84 -2.61 -5.16 3.76
C LEU A 84 -1.38 -5.41 4.64
N TRP A 85 -1.33 -4.84 5.83
CA TRP A 85 -0.26 -5.12 6.79
C TRP A 85 -0.28 -6.58 7.27
N ILE A 86 -1.47 -7.15 7.50
CA ILE A 86 -1.58 -8.58 7.82
C ILE A 86 -1.16 -9.43 6.62
N ILE A 87 -1.64 -9.10 5.42
CA ILE A 87 -1.38 -9.90 4.22
C ILE A 87 0.09 -9.81 3.77
N GLY A 88 0.69 -8.62 3.80
CA GLY A 88 2.03 -8.35 3.27
C GLY A 88 3.13 -8.81 4.23
N PRO A 89 3.52 -7.98 5.20
CA PRO A 89 4.65 -8.25 6.08
C PRO A 89 4.43 -9.37 7.11
N LEU A 90 3.19 -9.72 7.48
CA LEU A 90 2.95 -10.81 8.44
C LEU A 90 2.73 -12.18 7.80
N LEU A 91 2.34 -12.24 6.52
CA LEU A 91 2.00 -13.48 5.82
C LEU A 91 2.83 -13.68 4.56
N ALA A 92 2.61 -12.88 3.51
CA ALA A 92 3.21 -13.11 2.19
C ALA A 92 4.74 -13.02 2.22
N MET A 93 5.31 -11.96 2.79
CA MET A 93 6.76 -11.79 2.87
C MET A 93 7.40 -12.91 3.71
N PRO A 94 6.93 -13.24 4.93
CA PRO A 94 7.53 -14.34 5.69
C PRO A 94 7.48 -15.68 4.97
N VAL A 95 6.36 -16.01 4.30
CA VAL A 95 6.25 -17.24 3.50
C VAL A 95 7.28 -17.26 2.37
N MET A 96 7.44 -16.16 1.64
CA MET A 96 8.39 -16.08 0.53
C MET A 96 9.86 -16.16 0.98
N LEU A 97 10.16 -15.66 2.19
CA LEU A 97 11.53 -15.57 2.71
C LEU A 97 11.88 -16.70 3.71
N GLY A 98 10.97 -17.64 3.96
CA GLY A 98 11.18 -18.72 4.94
C GLY A 98 11.25 -18.24 6.39
N MET A 99 10.59 -17.13 6.72
CA MET A 99 10.54 -16.54 8.05
C MET A 99 9.27 -16.97 8.80
N PRO A 100 9.23 -16.88 10.14
CA PRO A 100 8.01 -17.13 10.91
C PRO A 100 6.87 -16.17 10.54
N VAL A 101 5.69 -16.74 10.22
CA VAL A 101 4.47 -15.97 9.93
C VAL A 101 3.85 -15.40 11.21
N LEU A 102 3.10 -14.31 11.09
CA LEU A 102 2.34 -13.66 12.17
C LEU A 102 3.19 -13.20 13.37
N ALA A 103 4.50 -13.02 13.18
CA ALA A 103 5.40 -12.50 14.20
C ALA A 103 5.16 -11.00 14.47
N LEU A 104 4.68 -10.67 15.67
CA LEU A 104 4.41 -9.29 16.11
C LEU A 104 5.64 -8.66 16.78
N ASN A 105 6.72 -8.47 16.02
CA ASN A 105 7.94 -7.83 16.50
C ASN A 105 7.97 -6.31 16.23
N ALA A 106 9.03 -5.63 16.68
CA ALA A 106 9.18 -4.18 16.52
C ALA A 106 9.13 -3.73 15.05
N THR A 107 9.79 -4.46 14.14
CA THR A 107 9.77 -4.18 12.70
C THR A 107 8.36 -4.34 12.13
N ALA A 108 7.63 -5.38 12.55
CA ALA A 108 6.24 -5.57 12.16
C ALA A 108 5.36 -4.39 12.62
N MET A 109 5.53 -3.91 13.85
CA MET A 109 4.80 -2.74 14.35
C MET A 109 5.15 -1.45 13.61
N LEU A 110 6.43 -1.23 13.29
CA LEU A 110 6.85 -0.08 12.47
C LEU A 110 6.27 -0.17 11.05
N SER A 111 6.20 -1.36 10.48
CA SER A 111 5.61 -1.55 9.15
C SER A 111 4.11 -1.26 9.13
N LEU A 112 3.39 -1.46 10.24
CA LEU A 112 1.96 -1.09 10.35
C LEU A 112 1.77 0.40 10.06
N MET A 113 2.60 1.27 10.65
CA MET A 113 2.55 2.71 10.39
C MET A 113 2.63 3.03 8.90
N GLY A 114 3.57 2.41 8.18
CA GLY A 114 3.72 2.59 6.74
C GLY A 114 2.48 2.16 5.95
N HIS A 115 1.85 1.06 6.33
CA HIS A 115 0.61 0.58 5.69
C HIS A 115 -0.59 1.48 5.98
N LEU A 116 -0.70 2.04 7.19
CA LEU A 116 -1.74 3.02 7.53
C LEU A 116 -1.57 4.31 6.72
N VAL A 117 -0.33 4.82 6.62
CA VAL A 117 -0.01 6.00 5.81
C VAL A 117 -0.32 5.75 4.33
N TYR A 118 0.11 4.61 3.79
CA TYR A 118 -0.22 4.17 2.44
C TYR A 118 -1.74 4.16 2.21
N GLY A 119 -2.49 3.51 3.10
CA GLY A 119 -3.94 3.34 2.99
C GLY A 119 -4.69 4.67 3.00
N ILE A 120 -4.30 5.60 3.89
CA ILE A 120 -4.88 6.95 3.93
C ILE A 120 -4.61 7.70 2.62
N ILE A 121 -3.36 7.77 2.18
CA ILE A 121 -2.99 8.55 0.99
C ILE A 121 -3.67 7.98 -0.26
N LEU A 122 -3.63 6.65 -0.43
CA LEU A 122 -4.35 5.95 -1.49
C LEU A 122 -5.82 6.35 -1.51
N ALA A 123 -6.51 6.27 -0.38
CA ALA A 123 -7.93 6.54 -0.31
C ALA A 123 -8.26 8.01 -0.56
N LEU A 124 -7.48 8.95 -0.01
CA LEU A 124 -7.69 10.38 -0.23
C LEU A 124 -7.51 10.78 -1.70
N VAL A 125 -6.44 10.29 -2.35
CA VAL A 125 -6.21 10.52 -3.77
C VAL A 125 -7.31 9.88 -4.61
N ALA A 126 -7.72 8.65 -4.27
CA ALA A 126 -8.80 7.98 -4.98
C ALA A 126 -10.13 8.75 -4.85
N VAL A 127 -10.48 9.24 -3.66
CA VAL A 127 -11.65 10.10 -3.43
C VAL A 127 -11.56 11.37 -4.28
N ALA A 128 -10.41 12.04 -4.32
CA ALA A 128 -10.23 13.25 -5.11
C ALA A 128 -10.47 13.01 -6.62
N VAL A 129 -9.91 11.93 -7.16
CA VAL A 129 -10.09 11.52 -8.57
C VAL A 129 -11.55 11.12 -8.84
N VAL A 130 -12.20 10.43 -7.90
CA VAL A 130 -13.62 10.00 -8.00
C VAL A 130 -14.62 11.13 -7.71
N ARG A 131 -14.21 12.26 -7.14
CA ARG A 131 -15.07 13.46 -6.99
C ARG A 131 -14.98 14.43 -8.17
N LYS A 132 -13.79 14.65 -8.75
CA LYS A 132 -13.57 15.65 -9.81
C LYS A 132 -14.41 15.54 -11.09
N ALA A 133 -15.05 14.41 -11.37
CA ALA A 133 -15.92 14.23 -12.55
C ALA A 133 -17.42 14.28 -12.21
N HIS A 134 -17.78 14.74 -11.02
CA HIS A 134 -19.15 15.16 -10.68
C HIS A 134 -19.27 16.69 -10.55
N ALA A 135 -18.18 17.42 -10.78
CA ALA A 135 -18.11 18.87 -10.89
C ALA A 135 -17.90 19.21 -12.38
#